data_AF-A0A7M7LIP4-F1
#
_entry.id   AF-A0A7M7LIP4-F1
#
_cell.length_a   1.000
_cell.length_b   1.000
_cell.length_c   1.000
_cell.angle_alpha   90.00
_cell.angle_beta   90.00
_cell.angle_gamma   90.00
#
_symmetry.space_group_name_H-M   'P 1'
#
loop_
_entity.id
_entity.type
_entity.pdbx_description
1 polymer ?
#
loop_
_entity_poly.entity_id
_entity_poly.type
_entity_poly.pdbx_seq_one_letter_code
_entity_poly.pdbx_strand_id
1 'polypeptide(L)'
;MGNRGIPGLLAAFLCLLYLGVGSASDPPFGSPARCMEPPSWSLRGRHPMLESRGQVTVVALLQASCGFCLTQAHYLEVMRRQYISQHNITDINFIVINAGDLRSRLNYYRLYRLGYFDLYQDYSSETAPEENVWSLLDGAKDDFLIYDRCGQLTYHIPMPYSALRYPFIQIAIESTYTGRHPCNCSADEPTTTTAMPSTEKDATTIASTTPTPAPQNAL
;
A
#
# COMPACT_ATOMS: atom_id res chain seq x y z
N MET A 1 -8.76 -43.15 67.55
CA MET A 1 -8.67 -43.96 66.32
C MET A 1 -8.61 -43.03 65.13
N GLY A 2 -7.59 -43.12 64.27
CA GLY A 2 -7.56 -42.39 62.99
C GLY A 2 -6.24 -41.68 62.67
N ASN A 3 -5.22 -42.48 62.39
CA ASN A 3 -3.90 -42.13 61.85
C ASN A 3 -3.98 -41.69 60.37
N ARG A 4 -3.38 -40.56 59.95
CA ARG A 4 -2.89 -40.21 58.58
C ARG A 4 -1.92 -39.01 58.74
N GLY A 5 -0.66 -38.98 58.32
CA GLY A 5 0.03 -39.58 57.18
C GLY A 5 0.60 -38.43 56.31
N ILE A 6 1.87 -38.10 56.47
CA ILE A 6 2.70 -37.27 55.54
C ILE A 6 3.33 -38.28 54.55
N PRO A 7 3.51 -38.07 53.21
CA PRO A 7 4.14 -36.91 52.56
C PRO A 7 3.65 -36.54 51.13
N GLY A 8 4.05 -35.35 50.65
CA GLY A 8 3.75 -34.89 49.28
C GLY A 8 4.84 -33.96 48.71
N LEU A 9 6.09 -34.41 48.76
CA LEU A 9 7.22 -33.83 48.00
C LEU A 9 7.00 -34.13 46.50
N LEU A 10 6.20 -33.34 45.78
CA LEU A 10 6.04 -33.46 44.32
C LEU A 10 5.45 -32.18 43.68
N ALA A 11 5.91 -30.99 44.07
CA ALA A 11 5.42 -29.72 43.49
C ALA A 11 6.53 -28.76 43.06
N ALA A 12 7.73 -29.25 42.74
CA ALA A 12 8.89 -28.42 42.38
C ALA A 12 9.44 -28.66 40.96
N PHE A 13 8.77 -29.45 40.11
CA PHE A 13 9.23 -29.73 38.74
C PHE A 13 8.33 -29.18 37.62
N LEU A 14 7.26 -28.46 37.96
CA LEU A 14 6.36 -27.83 36.98
C LEU A 14 6.57 -26.32 36.82
N CYS A 15 7.73 -25.79 37.23
CA CYS A 15 8.09 -24.38 37.06
C CYS A 15 9.33 -24.16 36.18
N LEU A 16 9.76 -25.18 35.42
CA LEU A 16 10.85 -25.07 34.44
C LEU A 16 10.38 -25.15 32.97
N LEU A 17 9.07 -25.20 32.73
CA LEU A 17 8.48 -25.11 31.38
C LEU A 17 8.08 -23.68 30.97
N TYR A 18 8.30 -22.68 31.82
CA TYR A 18 8.05 -21.27 31.48
C TYR A 18 9.31 -20.50 31.06
N LEU A 19 10.42 -21.18 30.77
CA LEU A 19 11.60 -20.57 30.14
C LEU A 19 11.77 -21.15 28.73
N GLY A 20 10.85 -20.77 27.85
CA GLY A 20 10.92 -21.11 26.44
C GLY A 20 9.57 -20.94 25.79
N VAL A 21 9.27 -19.73 25.32
CA VAL A 21 9.37 -19.34 23.91
C VAL A 21 9.25 -17.82 23.94
N GLY A 22 10.35 -17.10 23.72
CA GLY A 22 10.21 -15.75 23.20
C GLY A 22 9.62 -15.93 21.82
N SER A 23 8.30 -15.78 21.68
CA SER A 23 7.68 -15.61 20.38
C SER A 23 8.49 -14.51 19.70
N ALA A 24 8.95 -14.76 18.47
CA ALA A 24 9.44 -13.66 17.64
C ALA A 24 8.39 -12.55 17.79
N SER A 25 8.77 -11.44 18.41
CA SER A 25 7.85 -10.34 18.68
C SER A 25 7.15 -10.07 17.36
N ASP A 26 5.83 -10.22 17.32
CA ASP A 26 5.06 -9.89 16.12
C ASP A 26 5.61 -8.54 15.63
N PRO A 27 6.08 -8.44 14.37
CA PRO A 27 6.62 -7.20 13.89
C PRO A 27 5.60 -6.10 14.18
N PRO A 28 6.01 -4.88 14.56
CA PRO A 28 5.12 -3.84 15.11
C PRO A 28 3.94 -3.43 14.20
N PHE A 29 3.87 -3.98 12.98
CA PHE A 29 2.82 -3.81 11.98
C PHE A 29 2.12 -5.13 11.62
N GLY A 30 2.14 -6.12 12.52
CA GLY A 30 1.50 -7.43 12.36
C GLY A 30 -0.01 -7.29 12.43
N SER A 31 -0.65 -7.08 11.28
CA SER A 31 -2.10 -7.28 11.15
C SER A 31 -2.39 -8.76 10.92
N PRO A 32 -3.44 -9.35 11.55
CA PRO A 32 -3.92 -10.69 11.21
C PRO A 32 -4.29 -10.84 9.73
N ALA A 33 -4.65 -9.73 9.06
CA ALA A 33 -4.99 -9.68 7.65
C ALA A 33 -3.76 -9.53 6.73
N ARG A 34 -2.53 -9.60 7.27
CA ARG A 34 -1.31 -9.50 6.47
C ARG A 34 -1.27 -10.60 5.40
N CYS A 35 -0.87 -10.20 4.19
CA CYS A 35 -0.83 -11.03 2.99
C CYS A 35 -2.19 -11.59 2.56
N MET A 36 -3.28 -10.96 3.02
CA MET A 36 -4.63 -11.21 2.54
C MET A 36 -5.08 -10.05 1.67
N GLU A 37 -5.95 -10.33 0.70
CA GLU A 37 -6.68 -9.27 0.02
C GLU A 37 -7.65 -8.60 1.01
N PRO A 38 -7.92 -7.29 0.87
CA PRO A 38 -8.92 -6.65 1.69
C PRO A 38 -10.31 -7.27 1.42
N PRO A 39 -11.22 -7.26 2.40
CA PRO A 39 -12.61 -7.59 2.14
C PRO A 39 -13.16 -6.79 0.95
N SER A 40 -14.06 -7.38 0.17
CA SER A 40 -14.65 -6.69 -0.98
C SER A 40 -15.42 -5.45 -0.54
N TRP A 41 -15.04 -4.28 -1.04
CA TRP A 41 -15.78 -3.03 -0.88
C TRP A 41 -15.81 -2.22 -2.17
N SER A 42 -16.88 -1.45 -2.34
CA SER A 42 -17.05 -0.51 -3.45
C SER A 42 -17.69 0.78 -2.95
N LEU A 43 -17.34 1.89 -3.62
CA LEU A 43 -17.91 3.20 -3.33
C LEU A 43 -18.34 3.85 -4.65
N ARG A 44 -19.65 4.07 -4.80
CA ARG A 44 -20.27 4.68 -6.00
C ARG A 44 -19.99 3.85 -7.26
N GLY A 45 -20.11 2.53 -7.15
CA GLY A 45 -19.84 1.59 -8.26
C GLY A 45 -18.38 1.51 -8.71
N ARG A 46 -17.44 2.13 -7.97
CA ARG A 46 -15.99 1.95 -8.17
C ARG A 46 -15.46 0.90 -7.22
N HIS A 47 -14.46 0.14 -7.67
CA HIS A 47 -13.80 -0.91 -6.91
C HIS A 47 -12.31 -0.56 -6.74
N PRO A 48 -11.95 0.33 -5.80
CA PRO A 48 -10.64 0.98 -5.82
C PRO A 48 -9.48 -0.02 -5.69
N MET A 49 -9.68 -1.10 -4.93
CA MET A 49 -8.67 -2.14 -4.75
C MET A 49 -8.49 -3.03 -5.99
N LEU A 50 -9.53 -3.21 -6.81
CA LEU A 50 -9.42 -3.91 -8.09
C LEU A 50 -8.82 -3.00 -9.17
N GLU A 51 -9.25 -1.73 -9.20
CA GLU A 51 -8.75 -0.71 -10.13
C GLU A 51 -7.25 -0.43 -9.94
N SER A 52 -6.71 -0.67 -8.74
CA SER A 52 -5.29 -0.44 -8.42
C SER A 52 -4.38 -1.66 -8.60
N ARG A 53 -4.88 -2.79 -9.13
CA ARG A 53 -4.04 -3.97 -9.39
C ARG A 53 -2.91 -3.63 -10.35
N GLY A 54 -1.73 -4.20 -10.11
CA GLY A 54 -0.50 -3.89 -10.83
C GLY A 54 0.26 -2.66 -10.28
N GLN A 55 -0.31 -1.93 -9.31
CA GLN A 55 0.33 -0.80 -8.63
C GLN A 55 0.47 -1.08 -7.14
N VAL A 56 1.49 -0.51 -6.51
CA VAL A 56 1.52 -0.43 -5.05
C VAL A 56 0.44 0.55 -4.63
N THR A 57 -0.41 0.19 -3.66
CA THR A 57 -1.52 1.05 -3.24
C THR A 57 -1.37 1.47 -1.79
N VAL A 58 -1.45 2.77 -1.54
CA VAL A 58 -1.38 3.39 -0.21
C VAL A 58 -2.77 3.92 0.11
N VAL A 59 -3.46 3.31 1.08
CA VAL A 59 -4.76 3.76 1.59
C VAL A 59 -4.55 4.49 2.91
N ALA A 60 -4.98 5.74 2.99
CA ALA A 60 -4.95 6.55 4.21
C ALA A 60 -6.37 6.82 4.73
N LEU A 61 -6.63 6.48 5.99
CA LEU A 61 -7.92 6.69 6.65
C LEU A 61 -7.92 8.04 7.39
N LEU A 62 -8.38 9.09 6.71
CA LEU A 62 -8.26 10.47 7.21
C LEU A 62 -9.62 11.12 7.49
N GLN A 63 -9.64 12.11 8.37
CA GLN A 63 -10.82 12.91 8.66
C GLN A 63 -10.65 14.35 8.16
N ALA A 64 -11.52 14.82 7.28
CA ALA A 64 -11.45 16.18 6.75
C ALA A 64 -11.77 17.26 7.82
N SER A 65 -12.43 16.88 8.92
CA SER A 65 -12.69 17.74 10.07
C SER A 65 -11.48 17.90 11.01
N CYS A 66 -10.43 17.09 10.84
CA CYS A 66 -9.30 16.95 11.77
C CYS A 66 -8.04 17.66 11.24
N GLY A 67 -7.49 18.59 12.03
CA GLY A 67 -6.30 19.37 11.64
C GLY A 67 -5.04 18.53 11.45
N PHE A 68 -4.81 17.55 12.33
CA PHE A 68 -3.71 16.60 12.20
C PHE A 68 -3.83 15.76 10.92
N CYS A 69 -5.02 15.25 10.64
CA CYS A 69 -5.32 14.43 9.47
C CYS A 69 -5.09 15.21 8.15
N LEU A 70 -5.42 16.51 8.11
CA LEU A 70 -5.10 17.37 6.96
C LEU A 70 -3.60 17.64 6.83
N THR A 71 -2.90 17.75 7.96
CA THR A 71 -1.43 17.87 7.96
C THR A 71 -0.79 16.59 7.40
N GLN A 72 -1.30 15.42 7.80
CA GLN A 72 -0.91 14.12 7.23
C GLN A 72 -1.16 14.10 5.72
N ALA A 73 -2.34 14.54 5.25
CA ALA A 73 -2.64 14.62 3.81
C ALA A 73 -1.65 15.51 3.03
N HIS A 74 -1.18 16.61 3.61
CA HIS A 74 -0.14 17.45 3.02
C HIS A 74 1.22 16.75 2.95
N TYR A 75 1.65 16.07 4.02
CA TYR A 75 2.89 15.29 3.98
C TYR A 75 2.84 14.14 2.96
N LEU A 76 1.66 13.53 2.79
CA LEU A 76 1.45 12.49 1.78
C LEU A 76 1.70 13.01 0.36
N GLU A 77 1.32 14.25 0.05
CA GLU A 77 1.65 14.88 -1.24
C GLU A 77 3.13 15.08 -1.45
N VAL A 78 3.79 15.57 -0.41
CA VAL A 78 5.22 15.85 -0.47
C VAL A 78 5.96 14.55 -0.77
N MET A 79 5.60 13.47 -0.07
CA MET A 79 6.13 12.13 -0.30
C MET A 79 5.84 11.63 -1.73
N ARG A 80 4.59 11.72 -2.20
CA ARG A 80 4.21 11.32 -3.57
C ARG A 80 5.04 12.08 -4.62
N ARG A 81 5.21 13.39 -4.46
CA ARG A 81 6.05 14.21 -5.36
C ARG A 81 7.52 13.81 -5.31
N GLN A 82 8.04 13.44 -4.14
CA GLN A 82 9.42 12.96 -4.01
C GLN A 82 9.62 11.66 -4.78
N TYR A 83 8.72 10.69 -4.67
CA TYR A 83 8.77 9.45 -5.46
C TYR A 83 8.82 9.73 -6.97
N ILE A 84 7.98 10.64 -7.46
CA ILE A 84 7.95 10.98 -8.89
C ILE A 84 9.21 11.76 -9.31
N SER A 85 9.54 12.84 -8.61
CA SER A 85 10.58 13.79 -9.04
C SER A 85 12.01 13.29 -8.84
N GLN A 86 12.25 12.44 -7.83
CA GLN A 86 13.60 11.99 -7.48
C GLN A 86 13.90 10.58 -7.99
N HIS A 87 12.88 9.73 -8.12
CA HIS A 87 13.04 8.31 -8.43
C HIS A 87 12.31 7.86 -9.69
N ASN A 88 11.52 8.75 -10.33
CA ASN A 88 10.67 8.40 -11.47
C ASN A 88 9.73 7.22 -11.16
N ILE A 89 9.25 7.14 -9.92
CA ILE A 89 8.31 6.12 -9.47
C ILE A 89 6.90 6.67 -9.66
N THR A 90 6.11 6.02 -10.53
CA THR A 90 4.77 6.47 -10.92
C THR A 90 3.67 5.43 -10.71
N ASP A 91 4.04 4.18 -10.43
CA ASP A 91 3.15 3.04 -10.17
C ASP A 91 2.85 2.85 -8.68
N ILE A 92 2.76 3.96 -7.94
CA ILE A 92 2.20 4.00 -6.58
C ILE A 92 0.88 4.79 -6.62
N ASN A 93 -0.22 4.13 -6.30
CA ASN A 93 -1.52 4.78 -6.14
C ASN A 93 -1.71 5.26 -4.69
N PHE A 94 -2.19 6.49 -4.53
CA PHE A 94 -2.48 7.08 -3.22
C PHE A 94 -3.97 7.35 -3.10
N ILE A 95 -4.62 6.59 -2.22
CA ILE A 95 -6.06 6.66 -1.94
C ILE A 95 -6.25 7.28 -0.55
N VAL A 96 -7.18 8.22 -0.44
CA VAL A 96 -7.64 8.75 0.84
C VAL A 96 -9.11 8.43 1.02
N ILE A 97 -9.46 7.81 2.15
CA ILE A 97 -10.85 7.54 2.51
C ILE A 97 -11.24 8.46 3.65
N ASN A 98 -12.08 9.46 3.36
CA ASN A 98 -12.57 10.41 4.34
C ASN A 98 -13.59 9.76 5.27
N ALA A 99 -13.46 9.89 6.59
CA ALA A 99 -14.39 9.23 7.53
C ALA A 99 -15.86 9.61 7.30
N GLY A 100 -16.76 8.68 7.63
CA GLY A 100 -18.20 8.79 7.40
C GLY A 100 -18.97 9.66 8.41
N ASP A 101 -18.32 10.16 9.47
CA ASP A 101 -18.99 11.01 10.46
C ASP A 101 -19.44 12.35 9.85
N LEU A 102 -20.51 12.92 10.40
CA LEU A 102 -21.14 14.13 9.86
C LEU A 102 -20.15 15.30 9.74
N ARG A 103 -19.26 15.49 10.73
CA ARG A 103 -18.32 16.61 10.72
C ARG A 103 -17.31 16.44 9.60
N SER A 104 -16.80 15.22 9.42
CA SER A 104 -15.86 14.89 8.35
C SER A 104 -16.50 15.04 6.97
N ARG A 105 -17.75 14.59 6.79
CA ARG A 105 -18.53 14.76 5.56
C ARG A 105 -18.77 16.22 5.20
N LEU A 106 -19.19 17.05 6.15
CA LEU A 106 -19.38 18.50 5.94
C LEU A 106 -18.07 19.22 5.59
N ASN A 107 -16.93 18.63 5.95
CA ASN A 107 -15.60 19.17 5.67
C ASN A 107 -14.87 18.49 4.51
N TYR A 108 -15.51 17.57 3.77
CA TYR A 108 -14.90 16.81 2.66
C TYR A 108 -14.09 17.69 1.69
N TYR A 109 -14.59 18.91 1.43
CA TYR A 109 -13.94 19.90 0.58
C TYR A 109 -12.48 20.20 0.98
N ARG A 110 -12.11 20.04 2.26
CA ARG A 110 -10.76 20.31 2.78
C ARG A 110 -9.75 19.28 2.29
N LEU A 111 -10.16 18.01 2.14
CA LEU A 111 -9.35 16.99 1.49
C LEU A 111 -9.46 17.11 -0.04
N TYR A 112 -10.66 17.32 -0.58
CA TYR A 112 -10.89 17.39 -2.03
C TYR A 112 -10.05 18.45 -2.73
N ARG A 113 -9.96 19.65 -2.15
CA ARG A 113 -9.20 20.78 -2.72
C ARG A 113 -7.68 20.56 -2.80
N LEU A 114 -7.17 19.49 -2.21
CA LEU A 114 -5.77 19.10 -2.31
C LEU A 114 -5.47 18.55 -3.72
N GLY A 115 -6.37 17.73 -4.28
CA GLY A 115 -6.42 17.45 -5.73
C GLY A 115 -5.35 16.52 -6.29
N TYR A 116 -4.69 15.71 -5.45
CA TYR A 116 -3.57 14.84 -5.90
C TYR A 116 -3.67 13.38 -5.45
N PHE A 117 -4.76 12.99 -4.78
CA PHE A 117 -5.04 11.60 -4.41
C PHE A 117 -6.46 11.22 -4.83
N ASP A 118 -6.67 9.92 -5.03
CA ASP A 118 -8.01 9.36 -5.22
C ASP A 118 -8.77 9.45 -3.90
N LEU A 119 -9.64 10.45 -3.81
CA LEU A 119 -10.41 10.73 -2.60
C LEU A 119 -11.77 10.06 -2.66
N TYR A 120 -12.07 9.26 -1.64
CA TYR A 120 -13.35 8.65 -1.43
C TYR A 120 -13.99 9.14 -0.12
N GLN A 121 -15.31 9.22 -0.11
CA GLN A 121 -16.07 9.48 1.10
C GLN A 121 -16.57 8.14 1.64
N ASP A 122 -16.22 7.84 2.88
CA ASP A 122 -16.73 6.69 3.59
C ASP A 122 -18.23 6.84 3.83
N TYR A 123 -18.97 5.82 3.41
CA TYR A 123 -20.40 5.59 3.61
C TYR A 123 -20.56 4.10 3.96
N SER A 124 -21.79 3.64 4.19
CA SER A 124 -22.07 2.21 4.12
C SER A 124 -21.56 1.62 2.80
N SER A 125 -20.83 0.51 2.88
CA SER A 125 -20.32 -0.21 1.72
C SER A 125 -21.48 -0.80 0.92
N GLU A 126 -21.42 -0.73 -0.42
CA GLU A 126 -22.46 -1.32 -1.27
C GLU A 126 -22.50 -2.85 -1.16
N THR A 127 -21.34 -3.47 -0.90
CA THR A 127 -21.18 -4.92 -0.72
C THR A 127 -21.52 -5.39 0.70
N ALA A 128 -21.48 -4.48 1.67
CA ALA A 128 -21.82 -4.73 3.06
C ALA A 128 -22.56 -3.51 3.63
N PRO A 129 -23.87 -3.36 3.36
CA PRO A 129 -24.63 -2.14 3.69
C PRO A 129 -24.63 -1.76 5.18
N GLU A 130 -24.36 -2.72 6.06
CA GLU A 130 -24.28 -2.54 7.51
C GLU A 130 -22.89 -2.07 7.99
N GLU A 131 -21.88 -2.14 7.12
CA GLU A 131 -20.49 -1.80 7.45
C GLU A 131 -20.00 -0.62 6.61
N ASN A 132 -19.24 0.28 7.21
CA ASN A 132 -18.50 1.29 6.47
C ASN A 132 -17.13 0.74 6.05
N VAL A 133 -16.45 1.42 5.13
CA VAL A 133 -15.18 0.93 4.58
C VAL A 133 -14.10 0.89 5.65
N TRP A 134 -14.10 1.81 6.61
CA TRP A 134 -13.11 1.79 7.70
C TRP A 134 -13.24 0.53 8.55
N SER A 135 -14.46 0.11 8.90
CA SER A 135 -14.73 -1.12 9.62
C SER A 135 -14.31 -2.36 8.82
N LEU A 136 -14.64 -2.41 7.53
CA LEU A 136 -14.22 -3.53 6.64
C LEU A 136 -12.70 -3.67 6.54
N LEU A 137 -11.98 -2.57 6.65
CA LEU A 137 -10.52 -2.54 6.63
C LEU A 137 -9.89 -2.78 8.01
N ASP A 138 -10.69 -3.02 9.06
CA ASP A 138 -10.25 -3.06 10.46
C ASP A 138 -9.38 -1.85 10.84
N GLY A 139 -9.72 -0.68 10.30
CA GLY A 139 -8.88 0.51 10.32
C GLY A 139 -9.41 1.60 11.24
N ALA A 140 -8.48 2.34 11.85
CA ALA A 140 -8.78 3.49 12.68
C ALA A 140 -8.33 4.82 12.04
N LYS A 141 -8.68 5.93 12.71
CA LYS A 141 -8.31 7.28 12.26
C LYS A 141 -6.79 7.44 12.20
N ASP A 142 -6.33 7.96 11.07
CA ASP A 142 -4.92 8.17 10.69
C ASP A 142 -4.12 6.87 10.46
N ASP A 143 -4.78 5.72 10.32
CA ASP A 143 -4.12 4.48 9.91
C ASP A 143 -3.78 4.52 8.41
N PHE A 144 -2.72 3.80 8.06
CA PHE A 144 -2.29 3.58 6.69
C PHE A 144 -2.24 2.09 6.39
N LEU A 145 -2.81 1.69 5.26
CA LEU A 145 -2.78 0.34 4.75
C LEU A 145 -2.03 0.33 3.41
N ILE A 146 -0.99 -0.50 3.32
CA ILE A 146 -0.12 -0.59 2.15
C ILE A 146 -0.36 -1.95 1.49
N TYR A 147 -0.72 -1.92 0.21
CA TYR A 147 -0.99 -3.12 -0.58
C TYR A 147 0.05 -3.28 -1.68
N ASP A 148 0.45 -4.53 -1.95
CA ASP A 148 1.31 -4.88 -3.07
C ASP A 148 0.57 -4.81 -4.41
N ARG A 149 1.28 -5.07 -5.51
CA ARG A 149 0.72 -5.05 -6.88
C ARG A 149 -0.33 -6.13 -7.10
N CYS A 150 -0.32 -7.18 -6.28
CA CYS A 150 -1.33 -8.22 -6.26
C CYS A 150 -2.47 -7.88 -5.31
N GLY A 151 -2.56 -6.67 -4.76
CA GLY A 151 -3.66 -6.25 -3.89
C GLY A 151 -3.67 -6.92 -2.51
N GLN A 152 -2.58 -7.54 -2.07
CA GLN A 152 -2.48 -8.12 -0.72
C GLN A 152 -2.00 -7.07 0.28
N LEU A 153 -2.57 -7.06 1.49
CA LEU A 153 -2.18 -6.16 2.56
C LEU A 153 -0.78 -6.51 3.08
N THR A 154 0.21 -5.71 2.73
CA THR A 154 1.60 -5.90 3.19
C THR A 154 1.82 -5.34 4.59
N TYR A 155 1.31 -4.14 4.84
CA TYR A 155 1.45 -3.43 6.10
C TYR A 155 0.17 -2.71 6.47
N HIS A 156 -0.23 -2.84 7.73
CA HIS A 156 -1.20 -1.96 8.39
C HIS A 156 -0.45 -1.23 9.49
N ILE A 157 -0.37 0.09 9.36
CA ILE A 157 0.42 0.94 10.24
C ILE A 157 -0.56 1.82 11.00
N PRO A 158 -0.82 1.51 12.27
CA PRO A 158 -1.72 2.29 13.08
C PRO A 158 -1.04 3.53 13.66
N MET A 159 -1.84 4.48 14.14
CA MET A 159 -1.34 5.52 15.03
C MET A 159 -0.72 4.90 16.30
N PRO A 160 0.39 5.46 16.84
CA PRO A 160 1.06 6.70 16.43
C PRO A 160 2.15 6.53 15.36
N TYR A 161 2.43 5.31 14.91
CA TYR A 161 3.51 5.02 13.95
C TYR A 161 3.20 5.54 12.55
N SER A 162 1.92 5.70 12.20
CA SER A 162 1.48 6.26 10.94
C SER A 162 1.65 7.78 10.80
N ALA A 163 2.11 8.48 11.84
CA ALA A 163 2.43 9.90 11.75
C ALA A 163 3.55 10.12 10.71
N LEU A 164 3.26 10.80 9.60
CA LEU A 164 4.15 10.97 8.43
C LEU A 164 5.40 11.81 8.70
N ARG A 165 5.50 12.39 9.89
CA ARG A 165 6.76 12.95 10.40
C ARG A 165 7.81 11.87 10.71
N TYR A 166 7.39 10.62 10.82
CA TYR A 166 8.22 9.45 11.04
C TYR A 166 8.34 8.61 9.76
N PRO A 167 9.43 7.84 9.59
CA PRO A 167 9.73 7.18 8.32
C PRO A 167 8.94 5.88 8.08
N PHE A 168 8.07 5.44 9.01
CA PHE A 168 7.47 4.11 8.95
C PHE A 168 6.62 3.88 7.70
N ILE A 169 5.83 4.87 7.28
CA ILE A 169 5.05 4.78 6.03
C ILE A 169 5.97 4.69 4.82
N GLN A 170 6.99 5.53 4.75
CA GLN A 170 7.94 5.55 3.64
C GLN A 170 8.67 4.19 3.52
N ILE A 171 9.18 3.66 4.64
CA ILE A 171 9.88 2.37 4.70
C ILE A 171 8.96 1.23 4.26
N ALA A 172 7.70 1.24 4.69
CA ALA A 172 6.73 0.22 4.29
C ALA A 172 6.43 0.30 2.79
N ILE A 173 6.20 1.49 2.24
CA ILE A 173 6.00 1.70 0.80
C ILE A 173 7.22 1.20 0.02
N GLU A 174 8.45 1.56 0.43
CA GLU A 174 9.68 1.13 -0.25
C GLU A 174 9.88 -0.38 -0.16
N SER A 175 9.61 -0.99 1.00
CA SER A 175 9.65 -2.44 1.18
C SER A 175 8.65 -3.15 0.27
N THR A 176 7.42 -2.62 0.17
CA THR A 176 6.38 -3.18 -0.69
C THR A 176 6.73 -3.00 -2.17
N TYR A 177 7.16 -1.81 -2.55
CA TYR A 177 7.53 -1.47 -3.91
C TYR A 177 8.67 -2.33 -4.46
N THR A 178 9.66 -2.64 -3.61
CA THR A 178 10.83 -3.43 -3.99
C THR A 178 10.65 -4.95 -3.83
N GLY A 179 9.43 -5.43 -3.54
CA GLY A 179 9.15 -6.86 -3.36
C GLY A 179 9.82 -7.47 -2.12
N ARG A 180 10.26 -6.66 -1.15
CA ARG A 180 10.93 -7.11 0.09
C ARG A 180 9.96 -7.28 1.26
N HIS A 181 8.67 -7.21 0.99
CA HIS A 181 7.60 -7.43 1.96
C HIS A 181 7.37 -8.94 2.15
N PRO A 182 6.65 -9.38 3.21
CA PRO A 182 6.52 -10.80 3.53
C PRO A 182 5.51 -11.58 2.67
N CYS A 183 4.87 -10.93 1.69
CA CYS A 183 3.80 -11.52 0.90
C CYS A 183 4.33 -12.05 -0.43
N ASN A 184 3.69 -13.06 -0.98
CA ASN A 184 4.06 -13.63 -2.27
C ASN A 184 3.21 -12.99 -3.37
N CYS A 185 3.78 -12.03 -4.09
CA CYS A 185 3.12 -11.42 -5.24
C CYS A 185 3.92 -11.62 -6.53
N SER A 186 3.29 -12.24 -7.52
CA SER A 186 3.91 -12.53 -8.82
C SER A 186 4.20 -11.29 -9.66
N ALA A 187 3.61 -10.15 -9.31
CA ALA A 187 3.79 -8.87 -9.99
C ALA A 187 4.90 -8.00 -9.37
N ASP A 188 5.59 -8.45 -8.31
CA ASP A 188 6.69 -7.69 -7.69
C ASP A 188 7.98 -7.74 -8.49
N GLU A 189 8.09 -8.67 -9.44
CA GLU A 189 9.22 -8.73 -10.35
C GLU A 189 9.30 -7.41 -11.14
N PRO A 190 10.44 -6.71 -11.12
CA PRO A 190 10.62 -5.57 -11.99
C PRO A 190 10.35 -6.06 -13.40
N THR A 191 9.48 -5.34 -14.13
CA THR A 191 9.37 -5.53 -15.57
C THR A 191 10.75 -5.27 -16.14
N THR A 192 11.55 -6.31 -16.26
CA THR A 192 12.77 -6.27 -17.03
C THR A 192 12.24 -6.07 -18.43
N THR A 193 12.25 -4.82 -18.89
CA THR A 193 12.24 -4.54 -20.31
C THR A 193 13.50 -5.21 -20.83
N THR A 194 13.39 -6.49 -21.14
CA THR A 194 14.28 -7.15 -22.08
C THR A 194 14.00 -6.42 -23.38
N ALA A 195 14.72 -5.32 -23.59
CA ALA A 195 14.94 -4.77 -24.90
C ALA A 195 15.43 -5.95 -25.73
N MET A 196 14.52 -6.47 -26.54
CA MET A 196 14.82 -7.53 -27.49
C MET A 196 15.97 -6.97 -28.34
N PRO A 197 17.14 -7.62 -28.41
CA PRO A 197 18.20 -7.15 -29.29
C PRO A 197 17.64 -7.15 -30.69
N SER A 198 17.52 -5.96 -31.28
CA SER A 198 17.36 -5.80 -32.71
C SER A 198 18.51 -6.56 -33.36
N THR A 199 18.19 -7.66 -34.05
CA THR A 199 19.12 -8.35 -34.93
C THR A 199 19.42 -7.43 -36.10
N GLU A 200 20.45 -6.60 -35.91
CA GLU A 200 21.17 -5.91 -36.96
C GLU A 200 21.86 -6.99 -37.81
N LYS A 201 21.31 -7.26 -38.99
CA LYS A 201 21.97 -8.09 -39.99
C LYS A 201 22.92 -7.19 -40.77
N ASP A 202 24.20 -7.48 -40.57
CA ASP A 202 25.36 -6.85 -41.19
C ASP A 202 25.31 -6.82 -42.73
N ALA A 203 26.00 -5.81 -43.26
CA ALA A 203 26.06 -5.29 -44.61
C ALA A 203 26.61 -6.26 -45.68
N THR A 204 26.40 -5.92 -46.97
CA THR A 204 27.45 -5.80 -48.01
C THR A 204 26.88 -5.26 -49.34
N THR A 205 27.25 -4.01 -49.66
CA THR A 205 27.77 -3.41 -50.92
C THR A 205 27.58 -4.19 -52.25
N ILE A 206 27.17 -3.61 -53.40
CA ILE A 206 28.02 -2.88 -54.38
C ILE A 206 27.18 -2.26 -55.55
N ALA A 207 27.67 -1.11 -56.04
CA ALA A 207 27.63 -0.53 -57.41
C ALA A 207 26.53 0.46 -57.85
N SER A 208 26.97 1.71 -57.87
CA SER A 208 26.81 2.80 -58.84
C SER A 208 26.13 2.52 -60.19
N THR A 209 25.18 3.39 -60.53
CA THR A 209 25.06 4.02 -61.87
C THR A 209 24.22 5.30 -61.78
N THR A 210 24.84 6.43 -62.12
CA THR A 210 24.21 7.73 -62.42
C THR A 210 23.78 7.74 -63.89
N PRO A 211 22.66 8.40 -64.28
CA PRO A 211 22.74 9.74 -64.89
C PRO A 211 21.57 10.67 -64.48
N THR A 212 21.83 11.90 -64.00
CA THR A 212 21.79 13.20 -64.74
C THR A 212 20.42 13.92 -64.62
N PRO A 213 20.35 15.28 -64.46
CA PRO A 213 19.35 15.93 -63.62
C PRO A 213 18.32 16.86 -64.32
N ALA A 214 17.43 17.40 -63.47
CA ALA A 214 16.70 18.68 -63.53
C ALA A 214 15.27 18.70 -64.16
N PRO A 215 14.41 19.69 -63.85
CA PRO A 215 14.56 20.84 -62.94
C PRO A 215 13.43 21.03 -61.90
N GLN A 216 13.69 21.99 -61.02
CA GLN A 216 12.86 22.57 -59.98
C GLN A 216 11.62 23.27 -60.54
N ASN A 217 10.54 23.32 -59.74
CA ASN A 217 9.59 24.44 -59.76
C ASN A 217 9.12 24.77 -58.35
N ALA A 218 9.16 26.07 -58.08
CA ALA A 218 8.78 26.74 -56.86
C ALA A 218 7.26 26.92 -56.74
N LEU A 219 6.76 26.89 -55.50
CA LEU A 219 5.73 27.78 -54.95
C LEU A 219 5.67 27.60 -53.43
#